data_AF-A0A0M3JXH7-F1
#
_entry.id   AF-A0A0M3JXH7-F1
#
_cell.length_a   1.000
_cell.length_b   1.000
_cell.length_c   1.000
_cell.angle_alpha   90.00
_cell.angle_beta   90.00
_cell.angle_gamma   90.00
#
_symmetry.space_group_name_H-M   'P 1'
#
loop_
_entity.id
_entity.type
_entity.pdbx_description
1 polymer ?
#
loop_
_entity_poly.entity_id
_entity_poly.type
_entity_poly.pdbx_seq_one_letter_code
_entity_poly.pdbx_strand_id
1 'polypeptide(L)'
;MLSYRLFRHETKIMSKMVHTLMHLGTFALIIGALFLFGAINFWLPSMETGESFLPSHKLVGLTIFIASVSQALIGYAQLPLIIQNHSNLNDTFTQSNQYGAQRLTTSSLVLNFTVIFTIIYAMCVVYLVSEDEWRRQKTPDETK
;
A
#
# COMPACT_ATOMS: atom_id res chain seq x y z
N MET A 1 26.62 22.83 -6.06
CA MET A 1 25.33 22.94 -5.34
C MET A 1 24.09 22.82 -6.24
N LEU A 2 24.12 23.27 -7.50
CA LEU A 2 22.99 23.12 -8.44
C LEU A 2 22.65 21.66 -8.76
N SER A 3 23.67 20.82 -8.99
CA SER A 3 23.53 19.38 -9.26
C SER A 3 22.81 18.62 -8.15
N TYR A 4 23.10 18.93 -6.88
CA TYR A 4 22.42 18.34 -5.72
C TYR A 4 20.93 18.68 -5.65
N ARG A 5 20.57 19.94 -5.99
CA ARG A 5 19.16 20.37 -6.01
C ARG A 5 18.39 19.71 -7.15
N LEU A 6 19.01 19.59 -8.33
CA LEU A 6 18.45 18.90 -9.48
C LEU A 6 18.18 17.42 -9.14
N PHE A 7 19.17 16.71 -8.60
CA PHE A 7 19.04 15.29 -8.24
C PHE A 7 17.96 15.05 -7.16
N ARG A 8 17.86 15.93 -6.15
CA ARG A 8 16.79 15.87 -5.14
C ARG A 8 15.41 16.14 -5.73
N HIS A 9 15.31 16.99 -6.74
CA HIS A 9 14.03 17.30 -7.39
C HIS A 9 13.55 16.11 -8.23
N GLU A 10 14.44 15.52 -9.03
CA GLU A 10 14.14 14.34 -9.86
C GLU A 10 13.67 13.15 -9.02
N THR A 11 14.36 12.85 -7.91
CA THR A 11 14.00 11.75 -7.00
C THR A 11 12.59 11.91 -6.39
N LYS A 12 12.16 13.15 -6.08
CA LYS A 12 10.80 13.43 -5.60
C LYS A 12 9.74 13.21 -6.67
N ILE A 13 10.01 13.61 -7.92
CA ILE A 13 9.10 13.40 -9.04
C ILE A 13 8.97 11.90 -9.33
N MET A 14 10.10 11.19 -9.36
CA MET A 14 10.13 9.75 -9.58
C MET A 14 9.35 8.98 -8.51
N SER A 15 9.52 9.33 -7.23
CA SER A 15 8.75 8.69 -6.15
C SER A 15 7.24 8.90 -6.33
N LYS A 16 6.78 10.10 -6.71
CA LYS A 16 5.36 10.39 -6.96
C LYS A 16 4.81 9.59 -8.13
N MET A 17 5.57 9.54 -9.23
CA MET A 17 5.19 8.80 -10.43
C MET A 17 5.09 7.29 -10.15
N VAL A 18 6.05 6.72 -9.43
CA VAL A 18 6.02 5.30 -9.04
C VAL A 18 4.81 5.03 -8.15
N HIS A 19 4.55 5.88 -7.15
CA HIS A 19 3.42 5.73 -6.24
C HIS A 19 2.07 5.75 -6.98
N THR A 20 1.85 6.70 -7.89
CA THR A 20 0.60 6.80 -8.66
C THR A 20 0.45 5.65 -9.67
N LEU A 21 1.54 5.22 -10.32
CA LEU A 21 1.50 4.07 -11.22
C LEU A 21 1.17 2.77 -10.47
N MET A 22 1.72 2.59 -9.26
CA MET A 22 1.36 1.46 -8.41
C MET A 22 -0.13 1.48 -8.08
N HIS A 23 -0.73 2.65 -7.75
CA HIS A 23 -2.18 2.77 -7.49
C HIS A 23 -3.01 2.32 -8.67
N LEU A 24 -2.66 2.79 -9.87
CA LEU A 24 -3.38 2.41 -11.07
C LEU A 24 -3.29 0.90 -11.34
N GLY A 25 -2.10 0.31 -11.19
CA GLY A 25 -1.88 -1.12 -11.36
C GLY A 25 -2.66 -1.97 -10.34
N THR A 26 -2.53 -1.65 -9.05
CA THR A 26 -3.24 -2.37 -7.98
C THR A 26 -4.76 -2.26 -8.13
N PHE A 27 -5.28 -1.09 -8.49
CA PHE A 27 -6.71 -0.89 -8.72
C PHE A 27 -7.24 -1.75 -9.89
N ALA A 28 -6.49 -1.81 -11.00
CA ALA A 28 -6.84 -2.65 -12.14
C ALA A 28 -6.85 -4.15 -11.77
N LEU A 29 -5.87 -4.60 -10.98
CA LEU A 29 -5.80 -5.99 -10.52
C LEU A 29 -6.95 -6.35 -9.56
N ILE A 30 -7.35 -5.43 -8.67
CA ILE A 30 -8.48 -5.63 -7.76
C ILE A 30 -9.78 -5.83 -8.54
N ILE A 31 -10.09 -4.93 -9.48
CA ILE A 31 -11.34 -5.01 -10.25
C ILE A 31 -11.31 -6.22 -11.19
N GLY A 32 -10.25 -6.38 -11.97
CA GLY A 32 -10.17 -7.44 -12.97
C GLY A 32 -10.03 -8.81 -12.34
N ALA A 33 -8.89 -9.07 -11.71
CA ALA A 33 -8.49 -10.41 -11.31
C ALA A 33 -9.18 -10.91 -10.03
N LEU A 34 -9.48 -10.01 -9.09
CA LEU A 34 -10.12 -10.39 -7.83
C LEU A 34 -11.64 -10.32 -7.93
N PHE A 35 -12.19 -9.17 -8.31
CA PHE A 35 -13.63 -8.96 -8.27
C PHE A 35 -14.34 -9.67 -9.41
N LEU A 36 -14.01 -9.38 -10.67
CA LEU A 36 -14.71 -9.99 -11.81
C LEU A 36 -14.42 -11.48 -11.93
N PHE A 37 -13.15 -11.88 -11.98
CA PHE A 37 -12.79 -13.29 -12.10
C PHE A 37 -13.17 -14.10 -10.85
N GLY A 38 -13.01 -13.53 -9.65
CA GLY A 38 -13.44 -14.19 -8.41
C GLY A 38 -14.96 -14.37 -8.35
N ALA A 39 -15.73 -13.34 -8.70
CA ALA A 39 -17.19 -13.45 -8.73
C ALA A 39 -17.65 -14.50 -9.76
N ILE A 40 -17.10 -14.50 -10.97
CA ILE A 40 -17.52 -15.46 -12.01
C ILE A 40 -17.20 -16.91 -11.60
N ASN A 41 -16.03 -17.17 -11.00
CA ASN A 41 -15.60 -18.55 -10.71
C ASN A 41 -16.09 -19.08 -9.35
N PHE A 42 -16.30 -18.22 -8.35
CA PHE A 42 -16.66 -18.66 -6.99
C PHE A 42 -18.09 -18.32 -6.58
N TRP A 43 -18.72 -17.31 -7.18
CA TRP A 43 -20.10 -16.94 -6.86
C TRP A 43 -21.12 -17.64 -7.76
N LEU A 44 -20.78 -17.87 -9.04
CA LEU A 44 -21.68 -18.54 -9.97
C LEU A 44 -21.45 -20.06 -9.94
N PRO A 45 -22.50 -20.87 -9.69
CA PRO A 45 -22.38 -22.33 -9.54
C PRO A 45 -22.12 -23.10 -10.85
N SER A 46 -21.86 -22.39 -11.96
CA SER A 46 -21.81 -22.95 -13.32
C SER A 46 -20.42 -23.41 -13.76
N MET A 47 -19.37 -23.12 -12.99
CA MET A 47 -17.98 -23.24 -13.46
C MET A 47 -17.20 -24.21 -12.57
N GLU A 48 -16.90 -25.40 -13.08
CA GLU A 48 -16.02 -26.40 -12.40
C GLU A 48 -14.55 -25.93 -12.28
N THR A 49 -14.23 -24.76 -12.81
CA THR A 49 -12.87 -24.20 -12.83
C THR A 49 -12.45 -23.59 -11.49
N GLY A 50 -13.37 -23.38 -10.54
CA GLY A 50 -13.12 -22.73 -9.25
C GLY A 50 -11.99 -23.37 -8.44
N GLU A 51 -11.92 -24.70 -8.37
CA GLU A 51 -10.88 -25.40 -7.61
C GLU A 51 -9.48 -25.20 -8.20
N SER A 52 -9.37 -25.21 -9.53
CA SER A 52 -8.10 -25.00 -10.24
C SER A 52 -7.60 -23.56 -10.12
N PHE A 53 -8.52 -22.58 -10.09
CA PHE A 53 -8.18 -21.16 -9.95
C PHE A 53 -8.03 -20.67 -8.52
N LEU A 54 -8.49 -21.42 -7.52
CA LEU A 54 -8.37 -21.09 -6.10
C LEU A 54 -6.94 -20.75 -5.63
N PRO A 55 -5.89 -21.54 -5.93
CA PRO A 55 -4.53 -21.18 -5.53
C PRO A 55 -4.06 -19.87 -6.17
N SER A 56 -4.39 -19.65 -7.45
CA SER A 56 -4.07 -18.41 -8.16
C SER A 56 -4.79 -17.21 -7.57
N HIS A 57 -6.08 -17.32 -7.26
CA HIS A 57 -6.87 -16.24 -6.65
C HIS A 57 -6.30 -15.85 -5.27
N LYS A 58 -5.91 -16.84 -4.45
CA LYS A 58 -5.26 -16.60 -3.15
C LYS A 58 -3.92 -15.89 -3.31
N LEU A 59 -3.07 -16.34 -4.23
CA LEU A 59 -1.77 -15.73 -4.50
C LEU A 59 -1.91 -14.29 -4.99
N VAL A 60 -2.82 -14.03 -5.93
CA VAL A 60 -3.06 -12.69 -6.46
C VAL A 60 -3.64 -11.78 -5.37
N GLY A 61 -4.55 -12.28 -4.54
CA GLY A 61 -5.09 -11.51 -3.41
C GLY A 61 -4.03 -11.12 -2.38
N LEU A 62 -3.13 -12.05 -2.04
CA LEU A 62 -2.03 -11.77 -1.12
C LEU A 62 -1.02 -10.77 -1.70
N THR A 63 -0.67 -10.89 -2.98
CA THR A 63 0.26 -9.95 -3.64
C THR A 63 -0.32 -8.54 -3.74
N ILE A 64 -1.61 -8.40 -4.05
CA ILE A 64 -2.31 -7.10 -4.04
C ILE A 64 -2.33 -6.48 -2.64
N PHE A 65 -2.51 -7.29 -1.59
CA PHE A 65 -2.46 -6.80 -0.21
C PHE A 65 -1.07 -6.23 0.12
N ILE A 66 0.01 -6.97 -0.17
CA ILE A 66 1.39 -6.53 0.05
C ILE A 66 1.70 -5.27 -0.77
N ALA A 67 1.26 -5.21 -2.02
CA ALA A 67 1.40 -4.02 -2.86
C ALA A 67 0.70 -2.81 -2.24
N SER A 68 -0.55 -2.97 -1.77
CA SER A 68 -1.33 -1.91 -1.13
C SER A 68 -0.66 -1.36 0.13
N VAL A 69 -0.10 -2.24 0.97
CA VAL A 69 0.68 -1.83 2.15
C VAL A 69 1.93 -1.06 1.72
N SER A 70 2.67 -1.56 0.74
CA SER A 70 3.87 -0.89 0.20
C SER A 70 3.54 0.50 -0.35
N GLN A 71 2.40 0.63 -1.03
CA GLN A 71 1.89 1.91 -1.52
C GLN A 71 1.57 2.85 -0.37
N ALA A 72 0.87 2.39 0.68
CA ALA A 72 0.59 3.19 1.87
C ALA A 72 1.87 3.73 2.52
N LEU A 73 2.91 2.88 2.64
CA LEU A 73 4.21 3.28 3.19
C LEU A 73 4.91 4.35 2.35
N ILE A 74 4.90 4.20 1.01
CA ILE A 74 5.43 5.23 0.10
C ILE A 74 4.64 6.54 0.25
N GLY A 75 3.32 6.46 0.39
CA GLY A 75 2.45 7.62 0.61
C GLY A 75 2.78 8.35 1.93
N TYR A 76 2.97 7.59 3.02
CA TYR A 76 3.39 8.15 4.31
C TYR A 76 4.75 8.86 4.22
N ALA A 77 5.70 8.31 3.45
CA ALA A 77 6.99 8.96 3.21
C ALA A 77 6.88 10.27 2.39
N GLN A 78 5.85 10.42 1.57
CA GLN A 78 5.61 11.61 0.75
C GLN A 78 4.86 12.73 1.49
N LEU A 79 4.05 12.41 2.51
CA LEU A 79 3.24 13.39 3.25
C LEU A 79 4.05 14.54 3.87
N PRO A 80 5.15 14.32 4.61
CA PRO A 80 5.95 15.41 5.17
C PRO A 80 6.54 16.33 4.10
N LEU A 81 6.91 15.77 2.94
CA LEU A 81 7.47 16.52 1.81
C LEU A 81 6.44 17.43 1.16
N ILE A 82 5.18 16.99 1.08
CA ILE A 82 4.07 17.77 0.54
C ILE A 82 3.71 18.92 1.50
N ILE A 83 3.60 18.62 2.80
CA ILE A 83 3.30 19.63 3.84
C ILE A 83 4.37 20.73 3.85
N GLN A 84 5.65 20.36 3.79
CA GLN A 84 6.75 21.32 3.74
C GLN A 84 6.75 22.16 2.45
N ASN A 85 6.41 21.59 1.30
CA ASN A 85 6.33 22.36 0.06
C ASN A 85 5.20 23.41 0.09
N HIS A 86 4.10 23.12 0.78
CA HIS A 86 2.94 24.02 0.85
C HIS A 86 3.15 25.20 1.81
N SER A 87 3.93 25.04 2.88
CA SER A 87 4.25 26.16 3.79
C SER A 87 5.20 27.19 3.17
N ASN A 88 6.10 26.76 2.27
CA ASN A 88 7.02 27.66 1.56
C ASN A 88 6.32 28.61 0.55
N LEU A 89 5.05 28.38 0.21
CA LEU A 89 4.26 29.29 -0.61
C LEU A 89 3.64 30.44 0.21
N ASN A 90 3.55 30.27 1.54
CA ASN A 90 2.91 31.24 2.44
C ASN A 90 3.91 32.03 3.30
N ASP A 91 5.16 31.55 3.45
CA ASP A 91 6.16 32.16 4.33
C ASP A 91 7.31 32.83 3.56
N THR A 92 7.05 33.98 2.95
CA THR A 92 8.11 34.90 2.49
C THR A 92 8.74 35.74 3.62
N PHE A 93 8.43 35.49 4.91
CA PHE A 93 8.88 36.39 6.00
C PHE A 93 9.59 35.76 7.21
N THR A 94 9.75 34.44 7.38
CA THR A 94 10.39 33.90 8.61
C THR A 94 11.38 32.75 8.38
N GLN A 95 12.12 32.80 7.27
CA GLN A 95 13.17 31.82 6.96
C GLN A 95 14.53 32.20 7.56
N SER A 96 14.71 32.09 8.88
CA SER A 96 16.07 32.18 9.46
C SER A 96 16.42 31.17 10.55
N ASN A 97 15.51 30.32 11.05
CA ASN A 97 15.84 29.50 12.24
C ASN A 97 15.36 28.03 12.26
N GLN A 98 15.07 27.38 11.13
CA GLN A 98 14.48 26.01 11.14
C GLN A 98 15.34 24.89 10.54
N TYR A 99 16.66 25.06 10.40
CA TYR A 99 17.54 23.98 9.95
C TYR A 99 18.13 23.11 11.07
N GLY A 100 17.90 23.45 12.35
CA GLY A 100 18.54 22.77 13.50
C GLY A 100 17.61 21.97 14.42
N ALA A 101 16.29 22.16 14.33
CA ALA A 101 15.34 21.46 15.19
C ALA A 101 14.25 20.85 14.32
N GLN A 102 14.45 19.59 13.93
CA GLN A 102 13.36 18.70 13.56
C GLN A 102 12.50 18.53 14.83
N ARG A 103 11.68 19.54 15.15
CA ARG A 103 10.74 19.47 16.26
C ARG A 103 9.86 18.26 15.97
N LEU A 104 9.83 17.33 16.92
CA LEU A 104 8.80 16.31 17.01
C LEU A 104 7.45 17.05 17.12
N THR A 105 6.88 17.43 15.98
CA THR A 105 5.51 17.92 15.95
C THR A 105 4.61 16.74 16.26
N THR A 106 3.50 16.97 16.95
CA THR A 106 2.52 15.92 17.24
C THR A 106 2.13 15.16 15.96
N SER A 107 2.07 15.85 14.82
CA SER A 107 1.81 15.25 13.51
C SER A 107 2.89 14.27 13.03
N SER A 108 4.17 14.57 13.24
CA SER A 108 5.27 13.65 12.87
C SER A 108 5.32 12.43 13.77
N LEU A 109 5.02 12.59 15.07
CA LEU A 109 4.94 11.46 16.00
C LEU A 109 3.79 10.52 15.64
N VAL A 110 2.59 11.07 15.41
CA VAL A 110 1.42 10.28 14.98
C VAL A 110 1.71 9.53 13.69
N LEU A 111 2.32 10.18 12.70
CA LEU A 111 2.66 9.53 11.42
C LEU A 111 3.62 8.34 11.61
N ASN A 112 4.64 8.49 12.47
CA ASN A 112 5.58 7.39 12.75
C ASN A 112 4.88 6.20 13.40
N PHE A 113 3.99 6.45 14.38
CA PHE A 113 3.19 5.37 14.99
C PHE A 113 2.28 4.71 13.97
N THR A 114 1.60 5.48 13.12
CA THR A 114 0.77 4.94 12.05
C THR A 114 1.57 4.01 11.15
N VAL A 115 2.77 4.42 10.70
CA VAL A 115 3.66 3.58 9.87
C VAL A 115 4.01 2.27 10.58
N ILE A 116 4.39 2.33 11.86
CA ILE A 116 4.74 1.14 12.64
C ILE A 116 3.54 0.20 12.78
N PHE A 117 2.38 0.73 13.16
CA PHE A 117 1.16 -0.07 13.29
C PHE A 117 0.70 -0.68 11.96
N THR A 118 0.85 0.04 10.85
CA THR A 118 0.56 -0.51 9.51
C THR A 118 1.46 -1.69 9.18
N ILE A 119 2.76 -1.63 9.50
CA ILE A 119 3.69 -2.74 9.27
C ILE A 119 3.34 -3.93 10.15
N ILE A 120 3.07 -3.71 11.45
CA ILE A 120 2.66 -4.77 12.38
C ILE A 120 1.36 -5.43 11.91
N TYR A 121 0.36 -4.63 11.53
CA TYR A 121 -0.90 -5.13 10.99
C TYR A 121 -0.68 -6.00 9.74
N ALA A 122 0.13 -5.52 8.80
CA ALA A 122 0.44 -6.27 7.58
C ALA A 122 1.11 -7.62 7.88
N MET A 123 2.08 -7.63 8.81
CA MET A 123 2.73 -8.88 9.24
C MET A 123 1.74 -9.86 9.88
N CYS A 124 0.85 -9.37 10.76
CA CYS A 124 -0.17 -10.22 11.36
C CYS A 124 -1.11 -10.81 10.31
N VAL A 125 -1.59 -10.02 9.35
CA VAL A 125 -2.48 -10.51 8.28
C VAL A 125 -1.77 -11.54 7.41
N VAL A 126 -0.53 -11.29 6.99
CA VAL A 126 0.23 -12.25 6.17
C VAL A 126 0.46 -13.55 6.94
N TYR A 127 0.82 -13.47 8.22
CA TYR A 127 0.98 -14.65 9.07
C TYR A 127 -0.32 -15.45 9.18
N LEU A 128 -1.43 -14.80 9.53
CA LEU A 128 -2.74 -15.46 9.68
C LEU A 128 -3.24 -16.09 8.38
N VAL A 129 -2.97 -15.47 7.23
CA VAL A 129 -3.41 -15.96 5.91
C VAL A 129 -2.52 -17.11 5.40
N SER A 130 -1.26 -17.16 5.82
CA SER A 130 -0.29 -18.17 5.35
C SER A 130 -0.36 -19.48 6.14
N GLU A 131 -0.90 -19.45 7.34
CA GLU A 131 -0.94 -20.62 8.23
C GLU A 131 -2.11 -21.55 7.87
N ASP A 132 -1.79 -22.81 7.55
CA ASP A 132 -2.78 -23.80 7.10
C ASP A 132 -3.70 -24.28 8.23
N GLU A 133 -3.25 -24.19 9.49
CA GLU A 133 -4.02 -24.62 10.66
C GLU A 133 -5.33 -23.82 10.83
N TRP A 134 -5.31 -22.53 10.50
CA TRP A 134 -6.46 -21.62 10.64
C TRP A 134 -7.34 -21.57 9.38
N ARG A 135 -7.04 -22.40 8.39
CA ARG A 135 -7.77 -22.42 7.12
C ARG A 135 -9.19 -22.96 7.34
N ARG A 136 -10.18 -22.33 6.70
CA ARG A 136 -11.56 -22.86 6.65
C ARG A 136 -11.53 -24.31 6.17
N GLN A 137 -12.09 -25.20 6.98
CA GLN A 137 -12.33 -26.59 6.61
C GLN A 137 -13.44 -26.64 5.56
N LYS A 138 -13.25 -27.45 4.51
CA LYS A 138 -14.28 -27.65 3.47
C LYS A 138 -15.55 -28.21 4.12
N THR A 139 -16.72 -27.73 3.70
CA THR A 139 -17.97 -28.33 4.16
C THR A 139 -18.17 -29.68 3.46
N PRO A 140 -18.93 -30.63 4.06
CA PRO A 140 -19.14 -31.97 3.49
C PRO A 140 -19.70 -31.96 2.06
N ASP A 141 -20.41 -30.89 1.71
CA ASP A 141 -21.03 -30.65 0.40
C ASP A 141 -20.01 -30.28 -0.69
N GLU A 142 -18.85 -29.75 -0.29
CA GLU A 142 -17.73 -29.35 -1.17
C GLU A 142 -16.70 -30.49 -1.36
N THR A 143 -16.88 -31.63 -0.70
CA THR A 143 -15.97 -32.80 -0.75
C THR A 143 -16.49 -33.99 -1.56
N LYS A 144 -17.70 -33.88 -2.14
CA LYS A 144 -18.31 -34.89 -3.00
C LYS A 144 -17.97 -34.63 -4.46
#